data_AF-A0A2E4X2N8-F1
#
_entry.id   AF-A0A2E4X2N8-F1
#
_cell.length_a   1.000
_cell.length_b   1.000
_cell.length_c   1.000
_cell.angle_alpha   90.00
_cell.angle_beta   90.00
_cell.angle_gamma   90.00
#
_symmetry.space_group_name_H-M   'P 1'
#
loop_
_entity.id
_entity.type
_entity.pdbx_description
1 polymer ?
#
loop_
_entity_poly.entity_id
_entity_poly.type
_entity_poly.pdbx_seq_one_letter_code
_entity_poly.pdbx_strand_id
1 'polypeptide(L)'
;MSHFMHRRPRILFVLTLLHLGCPSSPTPTEIDAEQTASIDEDGDGVPNTEDCDDRDDQLGARDEDQDCDGLKAAQDCDDQDAQSFSREQDGDCDGYRPPEDCDDNNATIYPGADEDWEDGVDQDCDGNADSVCGDARLGNIETCDDGNEANGDGCSSDCLIEAQCTEGCRTDADCVNEGERCIGEPGDVDGATGQCEQTNVSPEGLEAPCSLEVPCGPGLACLGAYAWDEGGWCVADWLAKDFYSHDLAELPEDGSSYSSSVVACGLASVPVDIVVYLHLDHPRPEDLVIELEDPNGQVGTVLQNQAWSPGPIIAQVGSGDDQVNGRWTLRVRDTVSGVSGTLTGWSLYLLSRWD
;
A
#
# COMPACT_ATOMS: atom_id res chain seq x y z
N MET A 1 44.59 6.75 -37.02
CA MET A 1 45.97 6.73 -37.53
C MET A 1 46.79 5.89 -36.57
N SER A 2 47.00 4.60 -36.89
CA SER A 2 48.32 4.01 -37.24
C SER A 2 49.40 4.24 -36.17
N HIS A 3 50.12 3.28 -35.59
CA HIS A 3 50.54 1.96 -36.07
C HIS A 3 51.04 1.08 -34.90
N PHE A 4 50.87 -0.24 -35.07
CA PHE A 4 51.64 -1.38 -34.53
C PHE A 4 53.12 -1.13 -34.19
N MET A 5 53.66 -1.84 -33.17
CA MET A 5 54.89 -2.67 -33.22
C MET A 5 55.02 -3.50 -31.91
N HIS A 6 54.85 -4.83 -31.93
CA HIS A 6 55.79 -5.92 -32.24
C HIS A 6 56.81 -6.32 -31.15
N ARG A 7 56.81 -7.63 -30.87
CA ARG A 7 57.48 -8.40 -29.80
C ARG A 7 58.92 -8.82 -30.14
N ARG A 8 59.75 -8.95 -29.06
CA ARG A 8 60.93 -9.85 -28.82
C ARG A 8 62.27 -9.49 -29.54
N PRO A 9 63.48 -9.97 -29.10
CA PRO A 9 63.81 -11.09 -28.18
C PRO A 9 64.97 -10.86 -27.14
N ARG A 10 65.23 -11.88 -26.31
CA ARG A 10 66.34 -12.04 -25.34
C ARG A 10 67.64 -12.51 -26.01
N ILE A 11 68.80 -12.01 -25.57
CA ILE A 11 70.14 -12.58 -25.84
C ILE A 11 70.97 -12.67 -24.55
N LEU A 12 71.62 -13.82 -24.43
CA LEU A 12 72.46 -14.37 -23.37
C LEU A 12 73.85 -13.71 -23.35
N PHE A 13 74.40 -13.42 -22.17
CA PHE A 13 75.84 -13.17 -22.02
C PHE A 13 76.41 -13.99 -20.84
N VAL A 14 77.34 -14.86 -21.20
CA VAL A 14 78.16 -15.70 -20.32
C VAL A 14 79.35 -14.87 -19.86
N LEU A 15 79.60 -14.81 -18.55
CA LEU A 15 80.91 -14.38 -18.03
C LEU A 15 81.39 -15.39 -17.00
N THR A 16 82.44 -16.12 -17.39
CA THR A 16 83.18 -17.07 -16.56
C THR A 16 84.39 -16.35 -15.98
N LEU A 17 84.60 -16.41 -14.66
CA LEU A 17 85.92 -16.22 -14.07
C LEU A 17 86.04 -17.01 -12.75
N LEU A 18 86.81 -18.09 -12.85
CA LEU A 18 87.54 -18.75 -11.75
C LEU A 18 88.42 -17.71 -11.03
N HIS A 19 88.75 -17.79 -9.74
CA HIS A 19 89.50 -18.89 -9.11
C HIS A 19 89.72 -18.59 -7.60
N LEU A 20 89.89 -19.67 -6.80
CA LEU A 20 90.64 -19.77 -5.53
C LEU A 20 90.05 -18.99 -4.32
N GLY A 21 89.60 -19.57 -3.21
CA GLY A 21 89.84 -20.86 -2.58
C GLY A 21 90.03 -20.64 -1.06
N CYS A 22 89.34 -21.43 -0.22
CA CYS A 22 89.75 -22.05 1.06
C CYS A 22 88.59 -22.09 2.09
N PRO A 23 88.66 -22.92 3.15
CA PRO A 23 88.49 -24.36 3.23
C PRO A 23 87.12 -24.78 3.81
N SER A 24 86.74 -26.04 3.58
CA SER A 24 85.56 -26.73 4.11
C SER A 24 85.48 -26.71 5.64
N SER A 25 84.42 -26.10 6.17
CA SER A 25 83.93 -26.28 7.54
C SER A 25 82.67 -27.16 7.48
N PRO A 26 82.43 -28.05 8.47
CA PRO A 26 81.45 -29.12 8.32
C PRO A 26 80.03 -28.56 8.24
N THR A 27 79.28 -29.17 7.34
CA THR A 27 77.83 -29.05 7.18
C THR A 27 77.13 -29.02 8.54
N PRO A 28 76.35 -27.97 8.87
CA PRO A 28 75.22 -28.18 9.75
C PRO A 28 74.24 -29.03 8.97
N THR A 29 74.21 -30.30 9.35
CA THR A 29 73.05 -31.18 9.43
C THR A 29 71.78 -30.60 8.81
N GLU A 30 71.24 -31.36 7.86
CA GLU A 30 69.83 -31.31 7.43
C GLU A 30 68.95 -30.82 8.57
N ILE A 31 68.35 -29.65 8.37
CA ILE A 31 67.18 -29.27 9.14
C ILE A 31 66.11 -30.22 8.63
N ASP A 32 65.74 -31.17 9.49
CA ASP A 32 64.64 -32.08 9.30
C ASP A 32 63.44 -31.28 8.77
N ALA A 33 62.99 -31.62 7.57
CA ALA A 33 61.72 -31.15 7.02
C ALA A 33 60.58 -32.01 7.59
N GLU A 34 60.58 -32.21 8.90
CA GLU A 34 59.52 -32.89 9.63
C GLU A 34 59.32 -32.11 10.96
N GLN A 35 58.12 -31.54 11.12
CA GLN A 35 57.66 -30.64 12.19
C GLN A 35 58.13 -29.17 12.13
N THR A 36 57.49 -28.37 11.27
CA THR A 36 56.75 -27.25 11.85
C THR A 36 55.61 -27.88 12.64
N ALA A 37 55.84 -28.22 13.91
CA ALA A 37 54.71 -28.47 14.80
C ALA A 37 53.87 -27.20 14.72
N SER A 38 52.65 -27.34 14.23
CA SER A 38 51.66 -26.30 14.42
C SER A 38 51.68 -25.93 15.90
N ILE A 39 52.08 -24.70 16.18
CA ILE A 39 52.10 -24.18 17.54
C ILE A 39 50.63 -23.94 17.87
N ASP A 40 50.28 -24.26 19.10
CA ASP A 40 48.99 -24.01 19.73
C ASP A 40 49.37 -23.16 20.96
N GLU A 41 49.32 -21.83 20.80
CA GLU A 41 49.87 -20.86 21.78
C GLU A 41 48.89 -20.60 22.95
N ASP A 42 47.59 -20.79 22.77
CA ASP A 42 46.57 -20.67 23.82
C ASP A 42 46.14 -22.00 24.47
N GLY A 43 46.40 -23.14 23.83
CA GLY A 43 46.20 -24.48 24.36
C GLY A 43 44.78 -25.03 24.19
N ASP A 44 43.99 -24.52 23.26
CA ASP A 44 42.62 -24.98 22.99
C ASP A 44 42.56 -26.30 22.18
N GLY A 45 43.70 -26.69 21.60
CA GLY A 45 43.87 -27.89 20.79
C GLY A 45 43.76 -27.67 19.27
N VAL A 46 43.65 -26.41 18.82
CA VAL A 46 43.65 -25.98 17.42
C VAL A 46 45.06 -25.51 17.03
N PRO A 47 45.58 -25.96 15.87
CA PRO A 47 46.87 -25.49 15.40
C PRO A 47 46.80 -24.07 14.82
N ASN A 48 47.80 -23.24 15.05
CA ASN A 48 47.87 -21.84 14.54
C ASN A 48 47.60 -21.60 13.05
N THR A 49 47.66 -22.62 12.20
CA THR A 49 47.30 -22.53 10.78
C THR A 49 45.81 -22.60 10.52
N GLU A 50 45.06 -23.16 11.46
CA GLU A 50 43.61 -23.39 11.44
C GLU A 50 42.90 -22.59 12.54
N ASP A 51 43.65 -21.82 13.33
CA ASP A 51 43.16 -20.99 14.42
C ASP A 51 42.79 -19.57 13.95
N CYS A 52 41.69 -19.04 14.48
CA CYS A 52 41.25 -17.68 14.28
C CYS A 52 42.16 -16.65 14.95
N ASP A 53 42.57 -16.89 16.19
CA ASP A 53 43.65 -16.18 16.89
C ASP A 53 44.30 -17.14 17.88
N ASP A 54 45.50 -17.62 17.55
CA ASP A 54 46.36 -18.54 18.32
C ASP A 54 46.75 -18.01 19.73
N ARG A 55 46.17 -16.89 20.18
CA ARG A 55 46.33 -16.29 21.51
C ARG A 55 45.03 -16.19 22.29
N ASP A 56 43.91 -16.60 21.71
CA ASP A 56 42.57 -16.47 22.28
C ASP A 56 41.81 -17.81 22.18
N ASP A 57 41.83 -18.54 23.30
CA ASP A 57 41.19 -19.85 23.46
C ASP A 57 39.66 -19.85 23.30
N GLN A 58 39.05 -18.69 23.06
CA GLN A 58 37.61 -18.52 22.86
C GLN A 58 37.19 -18.45 21.40
N LEU A 59 38.06 -18.04 20.48
CA LEU A 59 37.74 -17.94 19.05
C LEU A 59 37.83 -19.31 18.36
N GLY A 60 38.85 -20.10 18.70
CA GLY A 60 39.01 -21.46 18.23
C GLY A 60 39.26 -21.58 16.73
N ALA A 61 38.77 -22.67 16.12
CA ALA A 61 39.12 -23.02 14.75
C ALA A 61 38.34 -22.24 13.68
N ARG A 62 39.06 -21.84 12.62
CA ARG A 62 38.52 -21.21 11.40
C ARG A 62 37.50 -22.07 10.65
N ASP A 63 37.55 -23.38 10.84
CA ASP A 63 36.55 -24.30 10.26
C ASP A 63 35.21 -24.23 11.01
N GLU A 64 35.19 -23.67 12.22
CA GLU A 64 33.97 -23.44 13.02
C GLU A 64 33.50 -21.98 13.01
N ASP A 65 34.37 -21.03 12.64
CA ASP A 65 34.15 -19.58 12.56
C ASP A 65 34.98 -19.05 11.38
N GLN A 66 34.36 -18.90 10.20
CA GLN A 66 35.10 -18.77 8.95
C GLN A 66 35.72 -17.38 8.73
N ASP A 67 35.19 -16.35 9.37
CA ASP A 67 35.70 -14.98 9.32
C ASP A 67 36.34 -14.51 10.63
N CYS A 68 36.26 -15.32 11.69
CA CYS A 68 36.92 -15.14 12.98
C CYS A 68 36.41 -13.95 13.79
N ASP A 69 35.11 -13.73 13.78
CA ASP A 69 34.46 -12.64 14.52
C ASP A 69 33.89 -13.07 15.88
N GLY A 70 33.95 -14.37 16.20
CA GLY A 70 33.44 -14.98 17.42
C GLY A 70 32.03 -15.55 17.30
N LEU A 71 31.39 -15.46 16.14
CA LEU A 71 30.18 -16.18 15.78
C LEU A 71 30.54 -17.47 15.06
N LYS A 72 30.04 -18.59 15.58
CA LYS A 72 30.22 -19.85 14.88
C LYS A 72 29.45 -19.83 13.56
N ALA A 73 29.96 -20.53 12.56
CA ALA A 73 29.35 -20.66 11.23
C ALA A 73 27.86 -21.04 11.22
N ALA A 74 27.41 -21.79 12.23
CA ALA A 74 26.00 -22.17 12.36
C ALA A 74 25.08 -21.04 12.86
N GLN A 75 25.64 -20.02 13.48
CA GLN A 75 24.98 -18.87 14.09
C GLN A 75 25.26 -17.59 13.31
N ASP A 76 26.21 -17.61 12.39
CA ASP A 76 26.58 -16.50 11.53
C ASP A 76 25.68 -16.46 10.28
N CYS A 77 25.34 -15.25 9.85
CA CYS A 77 24.57 -14.98 8.64
C CYS A 77 25.46 -14.99 7.38
N ASP A 78 26.70 -14.50 7.47
CA ASP A 78 27.69 -14.57 6.41
C ASP A 78 29.08 -14.84 6.96
N ASP A 79 29.46 -16.12 6.92
CA ASP A 79 30.78 -16.70 7.23
C ASP A 79 32.00 -16.05 6.52
N GLN A 80 31.79 -15.06 5.65
CA GLN A 80 32.84 -14.34 4.93
C GLN A 80 32.92 -12.86 5.30
N ASP A 81 32.05 -12.38 6.18
CA ASP A 81 31.98 -10.98 6.60
C ASP A 81 31.88 -10.86 8.12
N ALA A 82 33.00 -10.59 8.79
CA ALA A 82 33.08 -10.42 10.25
C ALA A 82 32.26 -9.24 10.83
N GLN A 83 31.45 -8.57 10.02
CA GLN A 83 30.50 -7.54 10.41
C GLN A 83 29.03 -7.99 10.24
N SER A 84 28.79 -9.21 9.77
CA SER A 84 27.47 -9.82 9.66
C SER A 84 26.84 -9.99 11.06
N PHE A 85 25.52 -10.10 11.09
CA PHE A 85 24.80 -10.33 12.33
C PHE A 85 24.66 -11.82 12.61
N SER A 86 24.48 -12.17 13.89
CA SER A 86 24.10 -13.54 14.22
C SER A 86 22.65 -13.81 13.79
N ARG A 87 22.32 -15.06 13.47
CA ARG A 87 20.95 -15.57 13.25
C ARG A 87 19.97 -15.35 14.40
N GLU A 88 20.45 -15.01 15.60
CA GLU A 88 19.58 -14.62 16.72
C GLU A 88 19.17 -13.13 16.67
N GLN A 89 19.90 -12.33 15.89
CA GLN A 89 19.70 -10.88 15.74
C GLN A 89 19.05 -10.51 14.41
N ASP A 90 19.31 -11.31 13.37
CA ASP A 90 18.84 -11.18 12.00
C ASP A 90 18.47 -12.61 11.54
N GLY A 91 17.21 -12.99 11.66
CA GLY A 91 16.78 -14.38 11.60
C GLY A 91 16.79 -14.99 10.19
N ASP A 92 16.68 -14.15 9.16
CA ASP A 92 16.71 -14.55 7.75
C ASP A 92 17.97 -14.11 6.99
N CYS A 93 18.83 -13.32 7.63
CA CYS A 93 20.15 -12.91 7.17
C CYS A 93 20.12 -11.98 5.96
N ASP A 94 19.19 -11.02 5.94
CA ASP A 94 19.10 -10.01 4.89
C ASP A 94 19.78 -8.67 5.23
N GLY A 95 20.27 -8.53 6.47
CA GLY A 95 20.97 -7.37 6.99
C GLY A 95 20.09 -6.36 7.72
N TYR A 96 18.79 -6.61 7.81
CA TYR A 96 17.82 -5.84 8.60
C TYR A 96 17.50 -6.62 9.89
N ARG A 97 16.98 -5.91 10.90
CA ARG A 97 16.74 -6.49 12.23
C ARG A 97 15.48 -5.92 12.86
N PRO A 98 14.80 -6.66 13.74
CA PRO A 98 13.74 -6.10 14.56
C PRO A 98 14.25 -4.94 15.43
N PRO A 99 13.45 -3.86 15.60
CA PRO A 99 12.07 -3.70 15.14
C PRO A 99 11.92 -3.08 13.74
N GLU A 100 13.02 -2.75 13.05
CA GLU A 100 12.96 -2.17 11.71
C GLU A 100 12.49 -3.19 10.67
N ASP A 101 12.87 -4.45 10.82
CA ASP A 101 12.33 -5.58 10.08
C ASP A 101 11.09 -6.16 10.78
N CYS A 102 9.99 -6.21 10.03
CA CYS A 102 8.67 -6.63 10.47
C CYS A 102 8.43 -8.14 10.33
N ASP A 103 9.23 -8.87 9.55
CA ASP A 103 9.26 -10.34 9.51
C ASP A 103 10.68 -10.90 9.37
N ASP A 104 11.37 -10.98 10.51
CA ASP A 104 12.72 -11.53 10.75
C ASP A 104 12.90 -13.03 10.40
N ASN A 105 11.96 -13.63 9.67
CA ASN A 105 12.07 -14.98 9.13
C ASN A 105 11.94 -15.01 7.61
N ASN A 106 11.86 -13.85 6.95
CA ASN A 106 11.65 -13.73 5.53
C ASN A 106 12.45 -12.58 4.90
N ALA A 107 13.62 -12.92 4.34
CA ALA A 107 14.59 -12.01 3.70
C ALA A 107 14.08 -11.21 2.48
N THR A 108 12.80 -11.34 2.11
CA THR A 108 12.15 -10.49 1.11
C THR A 108 11.32 -9.37 1.72
N ILE A 109 11.15 -9.35 3.04
CA ILE A 109 10.41 -8.36 3.81
C ILE A 109 11.45 -7.55 4.59
N TYR A 110 11.66 -6.31 4.20
CA TYR A 110 12.66 -5.44 4.82
C TYR A 110 12.41 -3.97 4.48
N PRO A 111 12.89 -3.01 5.31
CA PRO A 111 12.83 -1.59 5.03
C PRO A 111 13.26 -1.19 3.60
N GLY A 112 12.27 -0.79 2.80
CA GLY A 112 12.44 -0.37 1.40
C GLY A 112 12.49 -1.48 0.37
N ALA A 113 11.93 -2.67 0.66
CA ALA A 113 11.62 -3.69 -0.34
C ALA A 113 10.62 -3.16 -1.39
N ASP A 114 10.49 -3.88 -2.52
CA ASP A 114 9.44 -3.59 -3.49
C ASP A 114 8.14 -4.28 -3.03
N GLU A 115 7.03 -3.54 -2.97
CA GLU A 115 5.71 -4.06 -2.58
C GLU A 115 5.13 -5.06 -3.61
N ASP A 116 4.50 -6.13 -3.09
CA ASP A 116 3.64 -7.05 -3.84
C ASP A 116 2.17 -6.80 -3.48
N TRP A 117 1.51 -6.04 -4.36
CA TRP A 117 0.21 -5.37 -4.19
C TRP A 117 -1.03 -6.29 -4.14
N GLU A 118 -0.87 -7.59 -3.83
CA GLU A 118 -1.99 -8.55 -3.86
C GLU A 118 -1.96 -9.59 -2.72
N ASP A 119 -0.99 -9.54 -1.80
CA ASP A 119 -0.81 -10.58 -0.76
C ASP A 119 -1.13 -10.12 0.67
N GLY A 120 -1.40 -8.83 0.89
CA GLY A 120 -1.72 -8.26 2.19
C GLY A 120 -0.56 -8.26 3.20
N VAL A 121 0.68 -8.37 2.74
CA VAL A 121 1.91 -8.27 3.53
C VAL A 121 2.54 -6.89 3.33
N ASP A 122 3.05 -6.28 4.39
CA ASP A 122 3.87 -5.06 4.34
C ASP A 122 5.30 -5.47 4.01
N GLN A 123 5.69 -5.46 2.73
CA GLN A 123 7.03 -5.95 2.35
C GLN A 123 8.12 -4.95 2.74
N ASP A 124 7.84 -3.65 2.70
CA ASP A 124 8.80 -2.59 2.95
C ASP A 124 8.83 -2.07 4.40
N CYS A 125 8.00 -2.66 5.27
CA CYS A 125 7.87 -2.37 6.70
C CYS A 125 7.61 -0.89 7.01
N ASP A 126 6.98 -0.13 6.10
CA ASP A 126 6.65 1.28 6.31
C ASP A 126 5.32 1.49 7.07
N GLY A 127 4.63 0.39 7.38
CA GLY A 127 3.34 0.37 8.07
C GLY A 127 2.14 0.36 7.11
N ASN A 128 2.37 0.25 5.80
CA ASN A 128 1.34 0.19 4.77
C ASN A 128 1.32 -1.18 4.07
N ALA A 129 0.80 -2.20 4.73
CA ALA A 129 0.42 -3.44 4.04
C ALA A 129 -0.72 -3.16 3.05
N ASP A 130 -0.40 -3.11 1.77
CA ASP A 130 -1.26 -3.38 0.60
C ASP A 130 -2.57 -2.57 0.45
N SER A 131 -2.73 -2.00 -0.73
CA SER A 131 -3.97 -1.43 -1.25
C SER A 131 -4.57 -2.46 -2.20
N VAL A 132 -5.52 -3.27 -1.71
CA VAL A 132 -6.18 -4.28 -2.54
C VAL A 132 -7.41 -3.69 -3.20
N CYS A 133 -7.28 -3.41 -4.49
CA CYS A 133 -8.38 -2.82 -5.23
C CYS A 133 -9.61 -3.73 -5.27
N GLY A 134 -10.76 -3.19 -4.88
CA GLY A 134 -12.05 -3.86 -4.84
C GLY A 134 -12.34 -4.61 -3.54
N ASP A 135 -11.67 -4.30 -2.42
CA ASP A 135 -11.92 -4.95 -1.12
C ASP A 135 -12.87 -4.17 -0.18
N ALA A 136 -13.40 -3.04 -0.67
CA ALA A 136 -14.22 -2.04 0.02
C ALA A 136 -13.47 -1.23 1.09
N ARG A 137 -12.14 -1.12 1.01
CA ARG A 137 -11.29 -0.38 1.95
C ARG A 137 -10.26 0.45 1.19
N LEU A 138 -10.35 1.78 1.31
CA LEU A 138 -9.33 2.66 0.75
C LEU A 138 -7.99 2.50 1.48
N GLY A 139 -7.01 1.90 0.81
CA GLY A 139 -5.61 1.89 1.24
C GLY A 139 -4.87 3.20 0.90
N ASN A 140 -3.57 3.23 1.17
CA ASN A 140 -2.75 4.45 1.13
C ASN A 140 -2.38 4.93 -0.29
N ILE A 141 -2.37 4.04 -1.29
CA ILE A 141 -2.06 4.37 -2.69
C ILE A 141 -3.31 4.45 -3.58
N GLU A 142 -4.43 3.95 -3.10
CA GLU A 142 -5.73 4.05 -3.77
C GLU A 142 -6.29 5.46 -3.68
N THR A 143 -6.99 5.87 -4.74
CA THR A 143 -7.79 7.10 -4.70
C THR A 143 -9.28 6.83 -4.50
N CYS A 144 -9.71 5.58 -4.71
CA CYS A 144 -11.05 5.06 -4.43
C CYS A 144 -10.96 3.55 -4.20
N ASP A 145 -11.99 2.98 -3.58
CA ASP A 145 -12.28 1.54 -3.58
C ASP A 145 -13.79 1.37 -3.45
N ASP A 146 -14.39 0.54 -4.30
CA ASP A 146 -15.84 0.33 -4.37
C ASP A 146 -16.27 -1.12 -4.09
N GLY A 147 -15.34 -1.97 -3.66
CA GLY A 147 -15.61 -3.37 -3.40
C GLY A 147 -15.67 -4.26 -4.64
N ASN A 148 -15.22 -3.78 -5.81
CA ASN A 148 -15.02 -4.59 -7.00
C ASN A 148 -13.92 -4.04 -7.95
N GLU A 149 -13.66 -4.74 -9.07
CA GLU A 149 -12.65 -4.35 -10.09
C GLU A 149 -13.30 -3.99 -11.44
N ALA A 150 -14.59 -3.63 -11.47
CA ALA A 150 -15.21 -3.16 -12.70
C ALA A 150 -14.68 -1.76 -13.05
N ASN A 151 -14.82 -1.38 -14.32
CA ASN A 151 -14.53 -0.02 -14.76
C ASN A 151 -15.87 0.62 -15.16
N GLY A 152 -15.97 1.94 -15.04
CA GLY A 152 -17.14 2.73 -15.42
C GLY A 152 -18.21 2.89 -14.34
N ASP A 153 -17.97 2.44 -13.12
CA ASP A 153 -18.82 2.61 -11.93
C ASP A 153 -18.35 3.73 -10.99
N GLY A 154 -17.23 4.39 -11.32
CA GLY A 154 -16.69 5.54 -10.57
C GLY A 154 -15.34 5.27 -9.93
N CYS A 155 -14.95 4.00 -9.79
CA CYS A 155 -13.62 3.56 -9.36
C CYS A 155 -13.06 2.54 -10.34
N SER A 156 -11.92 2.82 -10.97
CA SER A 156 -11.38 1.91 -11.99
C SER A 156 -10.81 0.63 -11.37
N SER A 157 -10.56 -0.38 -12.20
CA SER A 157 -9.86 -1.61 -11.78
C SER A 157 -8.40 -1.39 -11.33
N ASP A 158 -7.90 -0.17 -11.44
CA ASP A 158 -6.59 0.26 -10.95
C ASP A 158 -6.73 1.16 -9.69
N CYS A 159 -7.94 1.21 -9.10
CA CYS A 159 -8.35 2.05 -7.98
C CYS A 159 -8.04 3.55 -8.13
N LEU A 160 -8.22 4.00 -9.37
CA LEU A 160 -8.18 5.41 -9.74
C LEU A 160 -9.61 5.93 -9.86
N ILE A 161 -9.88 7.08 -9.22
CA ILE A 161 -11.14 7.79 -9.38
C ILE A 161 -11.35 8.08 -10.86
N GLU A 162 -12.43 7.53 -11.42
CA GLU A 162 -12.80 7.79 -12.80
C GLU A 162 -13.38 9.20 -12.99
N ALA A 163 -13.55 9.64 -14.23
CA ALA A 163 -14.09 10.96 -14.50
C ALA A 163 -15.53 11.12 -13.95
N GLN A 164 -15.65 11.76 -12.79
CA GLN A 164 -16.97 11.99 -12.17
C GLN A 164 -17.61 13.23 -12.75
N CYS A 165 -18.64 13.01 -13.58
CA CYS A 165 -19.49 14.07 -14.13
C CYS A 165 -18.77 15.10 -15.00
N THR A 166 -17.51 14.89 -15.40
CA THR A 166 -16.79 15.76 -16.35
C THR A 166 -16.76 15.19 -17.76
N GLU A 167 -17.00 13.88 -17.87
CA GLU A 167 -17.22 13.16 -19.12
C GLU A 167 -18.60 12.49 -19.05
N GLY A 168 -19.39 12.66 -20.12
CA GLY A 168 -20.79 12.25 -20.12
C GLY A 168 -21.58 12.97 -21.20
N CYS A 169 -22.78 13.45 -20.86
CA CYS A 169 -23.74 14.01 -21.82
C CYS A 169 -24.33 15.35 -21.35
N ARG A 170 -24.88 16.11 -22.31
CA ARG A 170 -25.74 17.29 -22.08
C ARG A 170 -27.14 17.07 -22.58
N THR A 171 -27.29 16.20 -23.58
CA THR A 171 -28.56 15.87 -24.22
C THR A 171 -28.59 14.40 -24.61
N ASP A 172 -29.79 13.85 -24.83
CA ASP A 172 -29.96 12.47 -25.34
C ASP A 172 -29.23 12.22 -26.68
N ALA A 173 -28.87 13.28 -27.43
CA ALA A 173 -28.13 13.16 -28.68
C ALA A 173 -26.62 12.87 -28.49
N ASP A 174 -26.09 13.10 -27.29
CA ASP A 174 -24.70 12.80 -26.95
C ASP A 174 -24.52 11.31 -26.63
N CYS A 175 -25.61 10.61 -26.29
CA CYS A 175 -25.61 9.18 -26.00
C CYS A 175 -25.70 8.36 -27.29
N VAL A 176 -24.65 7.58 -27.54
CA VAL A 176 -24.45 6.90 -28.83
C VAL A 176 -25.09 5.52 -28.88
N ASN A 177 -25.35 4.89 -27.74
CA ASN A 177 -25.95 3.57 -27.71
C ASN A 177 -27.48 3.67 -27.72
N GLU A 178 -28.11 2.68 -28.35
CA GLU A 178 -29.56 2.62 -28.44
C GLU A 178 -30.18 2.40 -27.05
N GLY A 179 -31.11 3.28 -26.66
CA GLY A 179 -31.82 3.17 -25.38
C GLY A 179 -31.21 3.98 -24.24
N GLU A 180 -30.01 4.54 -24.44
CA GLU A 180 -29.43 5.48 -23.49
C GLU A 180 -30.14 6.83 -23.54
N ARG A 181 -30.24 7.45 -22.36
CA ARG A 181 -30.73 8.82 -22.19
C ARG A 181 -29.75 9.59 -21.36
N CYS A 182 -29.70 10.90 -21.56
CA CYS A 182 -28.88 11.75 -20.72
C CYS A 182 -29.60 12.05 -19.41
N ILE A 183 -29.06 11.56 -18.31
CA ILE A 183 -29.68 11.59 -17.00
C ILE A 183 -28.83 12.40 -16.02
N GLY A 184 -29.52 13.13 -15.13
CA GLY A 184 -28.92 13.73 -13.95
C GLY A 184 -27.83 14.77 -14.21
N GLU A 185 -27.99 15.64 -15.21
CA GLU A 185 -27.07 16.78 -15.40
C GLU A 185 -27.18 17.77 -14.23
N PRO A 186 -26.09 18.06 -13.49
CA PRO A 186 -26.10 19.00 -12.39
C PRO A 186 -25.95 20.45 -12.91
N GLY A 187 -27.07 21.06 -13.29
CA GLY A 187 -27.09 22.37 -13.99
C GLY A 187 -26.49 23.55 -13.22
N ASP A 188 -26.37 23.45 -11.89
CA ASP A 188 -25.78 24.49 -11.04
C ASP A 188 -24.25 24.35 -10.86
N VAL A 189 -23.64 23.31 -11.46
CA VAL A 189 -22.20 23.06 -11.41
C VAL A 189 -21.59 23.30 -12.79
N ASP A 190 -20.82 24.38 -12.92
CA ASP A 190 -20.16 24.74 -14.19
C ASP A 190 -19.24 23.61 -14.67
N GLY A 191 -19.35 23.26 -15.95
CA GLY A 191 -18.57 22.20 -16.57
C GLY A 191 -19.06 20.76 -16.31
N ALA A 192 -19.94 20.53 -15.32
CA ALA A 192 -20.41 19.18 -15.00
C ALA A 192 -21.51 18.70 -15.96
N THR A 193 -21.52 17.41 -16.29
CA THR A 193 -22.33 16.72 -17.29
C THR A 193 -23.26 15.70 -16.62
N GLY A 194 -24.31 15.27 -17.32
CA GLY A 194 -25.08 14.09 -16.94
C GLY A 194 -24.39 12.80 -17.43
N GLN A 195 -25.01 11.65 -17.17
CA GLN A 195 -24.52 10.35 -17.65
C GLN A 195 -25.50 9.71 -18.64
N CYS A 196 -24.95 8.94 -19.58
CA CYS A 196 -25.75 8.19 -20.54
C CYS A 196 -26.22 6.88 -19.92
N GLU A 197 -27.48 6.85 -19.47
CA GLU A 197 -28.03 5.73 -18.73
C GLU A 197 -29.04 4.92 -19.55
N GLN A 198 -28.97 3.60 -19.47
CA GLN A 198 -29.92 2.70 -20.10
C GLN A 198 -31.27 2.67 -19.35
N THR A 199 -32.05 3.73 -19.50
CA THR A 199 -33.32 3.88 -18.77
C THR A 199 -34.46 2.96 -19.24
N ASN A 200 -34.28 2.28 -20.37
CA ASN A 200 -35.29 1.39 -20.97
C ASN A 200 -34.98 -0.10 -20.76
N VAL A 201 -33.95 -0.46 -19.99
CA VAL A 201 -33.72 -1.86 -19.62
C VAL A 201 -34.66 -2.29 -18.51
N SER A 202 -35.08 -3.55 -18.58
CA SER A 202 -35.87 -4.19 -17.53
C SER A 202 -35.13 -5.47 -17.13
N PRO A 203 -34.13 -5.37 -16.24
CA PRO A 203 -33.39 -6.54 -15.76
C PRO A 203 -34.32 -7.54 -15.07
N GLU A 204 -33.97 -8.83 -15.14
CA GLU A 204 -34.72 -9.85 -14.41
C GLU A 204 -34.55 -9.65 -12.90
N GLY A 205 -35.66 -9.61 -12.15
CA GLY A 205 -35.63 -9.47 -10.69
C GLY A 205 -36.02 -8.09 -10.15
N LEU A 206 -36.41 -7.14 -11.01
CA LEU A 206 -37.05 -5.89 -10.58
C LEU A 206 -38.23 -6.15 -9.65
N GLU A 207 -38.43 -5.25 -8.69
CA GLU A 207 -39.47 -5.27 -7.65
C GLU A 207 -39.39 -6.47 -6.68
N ALA A 208 -38.39 -7.34 -6.80
CA ALA A 208 -38.15 -8.37 -5.80
C ALA A 208 -37.77 -7.72 -4.46
N PRO A 209 -38.23 -8.26 -3.32
CA PRO A 209 -37.81 -7.76 -2.02
C PRO A 209 -36.31 -8.01 -1.81
N CYS A 210 -35.62 -7.04 -1.21
CA CYS A 210 -34.19 -7.08 -0.96
C CYS A 210 -33.83 -6.44 0.38
N SER A 211 -32.62 -6.70 0.86
CA SER A 211 -32.02 -6.05 2.02
C SER A 211 -30.49 -6.15 1.94
N LEU A 212 -29.76 -5.59 2.91
CA LEU A 212 -28.31 -5.80 3.00
C LEU A 212 -27.93 -7.28 3.18
N GLU A 213 -28.80 -8.08 3.77
CA GLU A 213 -28.60 -9.54 3.94
C GLU A 213 -29.06 -10.35 2.72
N VAL A 214 -29.95 -9.78 1.90
CA VAL A 214 -30.53 -10.40 0.72
C VAL A 214 -30.39 -9.43 -0.46
N PRO A 215 -29.19 -9.34 -1.06
CA PRO A 215 -28.91 -8.38 -2.11
C PRO A 215 -29.67 -8.72 -3.40
N CYS A 216 -29.84 -7.72 -4.24
CA CYS A 216 -30.41 -7.89 -5.57
C CYS A 216 -29.48 -8.67 -6.50
N GLY A 217 -30.03 -9.20 -7.59
CA GLY A 217 -29.25 -9.86 -8.63
C GLY A 217 -28.41 -8.87 -9.46
N PRO A 218 -27.59 -9.36 -10.40
CA PRO A 218 -26.79 -8.51 -11.27
C PRO A 218 -27.64 -7.48 -12.04
N GLY A 219 -27.15 -6.25 -12.15
CA GLY A 219 -27.87 -5.17 -12.83
C GLY A 219 -28.94 -4.48 -11.98
N LEU A 220 -28.97 -4.74 -10.66
CA LEU A 220 -29.99 -4.24 -9.75
C LEU A 220 -29.39 -3.72 -8.45
N ALA A 221 -29.97 -2.64 -7.93
CA ALA A 221 -29.68 -2.09 -6.60
C ALA A 221 -30.91 -2.22 -5.69
N CYS A 222 -30.68 -2.24 -4.38
CA CYS A 222 -31.76 -2.37 -3.39
C CYS A 222 -32.21 -1.00 -2.89
N LEU A 223 -33.32 -0.48 -3.44
CA LEU A 223 -33.90 0.81 -3.05
C LEU A 223 -34.38 0.78 -1.61
N GLY A 224 -33.82 1.64 -0.75
CA GLY A 224 -34.19 1.74 0.67
C GLY A 224 -33.51 0.71 1.55
N ALA A 225 -32.46 0.04 1.06
CA ALA A 225 -31.70 -0.95 1.83
C ALA A 225 -31.16 -0.38 3.15
N TYR A 226 -30.81 0.91 3.13
CA TYR A 226 -30.29 1.62 4.28
C TYR A 226 -31.39 2.45 4.95
N ALA A 227 -32.22 3.15 4.18
CA ALA A 227 -33.17 4.12 4.72
C ALA A 227 -34.35 3.51 5.50
N TRP A 228 -34.75 2.26 5.23
CA TRP A 228 -36.05 1.74 5.69
C TRP A 228 -36.02 0.62 6.73
N ASP A 229 -34.85 0.22 7.26
CA ASP A 229 -34.61 -0.82 8.28
C ASP A 229 -35.16 -2.25 7.98
N GLU A 230 -36.23 -2.40 7.19
CA GLU A 230 -36.88 -3.67 6.82
C GLU A 230 -36.48 -4.17 5.41
N GLY A 231 -35.54 -3.48 4.77
CA GLY A 231 -35.19 -3.69 3.36
C GLY A 231 -36.11 -2.94 2.42
N GLY A 232 -36.03 -3.28 1.14
CA GLY A 232 -36.71 -2.56 0.07
C GLY A 232 -36.97 -3.42 -1.16
N TRP A 233 -36.90 -2.81 -2.33
CA TRP A 233 -37.22 -3.47 -3.59
C TRP A 233 -36.08 -3.30 -4.59
N CYS A 234 -35.82 -4.34 -5.37
CA CYS A 234 -34.81 -4.26 -6.41
C CYS A 234 -35.24 -3.30 -7.51
N VAL A 235 -34.38 -2.33 -7.80
CA VAL A 235 -34.51 -1.36 -8.88
C VAL A 235 -33.31 -1.50 -9.82
N ALA A 236 -33.36 -0.89 -11.00
CA ALA A 236 -32.21 -0.88 -11.89
C ALA A 236 -31.01 -0.23 -11.20
N ASP A 237 -29.84 -0.84 -11.33
CA ASP A 237 -28.60 -0.40 -10.69
C ASP A 237 -28.18 1.02 -11.04
N TRP A 238 -28.46 1.51 -12.25
CA TRP A 238 -28.13 2.90 -12.64
C TRP A 238 -28.77 3.97 -11.75
N LEU A 239 -29.79 3.63 -10.96
CA LEU A 239 -30.38 4.53 -9.96
C LEU A 239 -29.48 4.74 -8.74
N ALA A 240 -28.46 3.90 -8.56
CA ALA A 240 -27.47 3.96 -7.51
C ALA A 240 -26.08 4.27 -8.10
N LYS A 241 -25.34 5.18 -7.47
CA LYS A 241 -23.97 5.53 -7.85
C LYS A 241 -23.15 5.90 -6.64
N ASP A 242 -21.86 5.66 -6.75
CA ASP A 242 -20.85 6.12 -5.81
C ASP A 242 -20.09 7.30 -6.39
N PHE A 243 -19.76 8.24 -5.52
CA PHE A 243 -18.94 9.40 -5.83
C PHE A 243 -17.80 9.46 -4.83
N TYR A 244 -16.61 9.80 -5.30
CA TYR A 244 -15.37 9.57 -4.55
C TYR A 244 -14.62 10.88 -4.43
N SER A 245 -14.01 11.06 -3.26
CA SER A 245 -13.05 12.12 -3.01
C SER A 245 -11.80 11.53 -2.40
N HIS A 246 -10.66 12.06 -2.84
CA HIS A 246 -9.35 11.77 -2.29
C HIS A 246 -8.70 13.10 -1.92
N ASP A 247 -8.61 13.35 -0.62
CA ASP A 247 -8.38 14.68 -0.06
C ASP A 247 -7.04 14.83 0.68
N LEU A 248 -6.38 13.71 1.06
CA LEU A 248 -5.10 13.63 1.79
C LEU A 248 -4.76 14.89 2.60
N ALA A 249 -5.59 15.18 3.61
CA ALA A 249 -5.53 16.43 4.35
C ALA A 249 -5.54 16.22 5.87
N GLU A 250 -4.62 16.91 6.55
CA GLU A 250 -4.63 17.04 8.01
C GLU A 250 -5.84 17.89 8.44
N LEU A 251 -6.53 17.45 9.49
CA LEU A 251 -7.68 18.14 10.03
C LEU A 251 -7.27 19.36 10.88
N PRO A 252 -7.96 20.51 10.76
CA PRO A 252 -7.63 21.70 11.53
C PRO A 252 -7.84 21.54 13.04
N GLU A 253 -6.78 21.84 13.81
CA GLU A 253 -6.78 21.83 15.29
C GLU A 253 -7.34 23.12 15.93
N ASP A 254 -7.74 24.12 15.15
CA ASP A 254 -8.22 25.42 15.64
C ASP A 254 -9.75 25.48 15.80
N GLY A 255 -10.43 24.34 15.57
CA GLY A 255 -11.88 24.23 15.58
C GLY A 255 -12.56 24.75 14.31
N SER A 256 -11.79 25.14 13.28
CA SER A 256 -12.34 25.37 11.94
C SER A 256 -12.70 24.04 11.25
N SER A 257 -13.59 24.12 10.27
CA SER A 257 -13.98 22.94 9.48
C SER A 257 -13.09 22.80 8.27
N TYR A 258 -12.59 21.59 8.03
CA TYR A 258 -12.17 21.16 6.70
C TYR A 258 -13.40 20.91 5.83
N SER A 259 -13.31 21.14 4.53
CA SER A 259 -14.43 20.90 3.61
C SER A 259 -13.94 20.26 2.32
N SER A 260 -14.62 19.20 1.91
CA SER A 260 -14.42 18.49 0.66
C SER A 260 -15.75 18.33 -0.06
N SER A 261 -15.73 18.27 -1.39
CA SER A 261 -16.94 18.13 -2.20
C SER A 261 -16.78 17.11 -3.31
N VAL A 262 -17.86 16.36 -3.55
CA VAL A 262 -18.06 15.57 -4.76
C VAL A 262 -19.19 16.18 -5.60
N VAL A 263 -19.24 15.85 -6.89
CA VAL A 263 -20.33 16.24 -7.78
C VAL A 263 -21.09 14.99 -8.18
N ALA A 264 -22.35 14.91 -7.78
CA ALA A 264 -23.25 13.82 -8.16
C ALA A 264 -23.96 14.13 -9.49
N CYS A 265 -24.02 13.14 -10.39
CA CYS A 265 -24.72 13.20 -11.67
C CYS A 265 -25.21 11.81 -12.07
N GLY A 266 -26.00 11.73 -13.15
CA GLY A 266 -26.44 10.43 -13.68
C GLY A 266 -27.51 9.72 -12.85
N LEU A 267 -28.00 10.35 -11.77
CA LEU A 267 -29.07 9.84 -10.93
C LEU A 267 -30.43 10.39 -11.41
N ALA A 268 -31.53 9.82 -10.91
CA ALA A 268 -32.89 10.25 -11.22
C ALA A 268 -33.22 11.66 -10.66
N SER A 269 -34.27 11.83 -9.85
CA SER A 269 -34.65 13.17 -9.33
C SER A 269 -34.35 13.37 -7.86
N VAL A 270 -34.71 12.41 -7.01
CA VAL A 270 -34.66 12.56 -5.55
C VAL A 270 -33.88 11.44 -4.87
N PRO A 271 -33.16 11.71 -3.77
CA PRO A 271 -32.41 10.70 -3.04
C PRO A 271 -33.34 9.84 -2.17
N VAL A 272 -32.96 8.58 -1.99
CA VAL A 272 -33.61 7.64 -1.06
C VAL A 272 -32.60 7.13 -0.05
N ASP A 273 -31.52 6.50 -0.52
CA ASP A 273 -30.39 6.12 0.33
C ASP A 273 -29.25 7.13 0.12
N ILE A 274 -28.76 7.69 1.22
CA ILE A 274 -27.59 8.57 1.27
C ILE A 274 -26.65 7.93 2.27
N VAL A 275 -25.56 7.35 1.79
CA VAL A 275 -24.61 6.61 2.63
C VAL A 275 -23.22 7.19 2.41
N VAL A 276 -22.55 7.52 3.51
CA VAL A 276 -21.20 8.05 3.53
C VAL A 276 -20.26 6.98 4.03
N TYR A 277 -19.17 6.75 3.32
CA TYR A 277 -18.01 6.02 3.82
C TYR A 277 -16.88 7.01 4.05
N LEU A 278 -16.27 6.95 5.23
CA LEU A 278 -15.18 7.84 5.62
C LEU A 278 -13.87 7.07 5.57
N HIS A 279 -12.88 7.63 4.87
CA HIS A 279 -11.48 7.18 4.92
C HIS A 279 -10.70 8.20 5.72
N LEU A 280 -10.73 7.99 7.03
CA LEU A 280 -10.29 8.94 8.04
C LEU A 280 -9.50 8.17 9.10
N ASP A 281 -8.30 8.64 9.39
CA ASP A 281 -7.54 8.22 10.56
C ASP A 281 -7.58 9.34 11.61
N HIS A 282 -8.12 9.05 12.78
CA HIS A 282 -8.17 9.98 13.90
C HIS A 282 -8.02 9.23 15.22
N PRO A 283 -7.06 9.57 16.09
CA PRO A 283 -6.87 8.83 17.34
C PRO A 283 -8.03 8.97 18.34
N ARG A 284 -8.90 9.98 18.14
CA ARG A 284 -10.11 10.24 18.94
C ARG A 284 -11.28 10.64 18.04
N PRO A 285 -11.95 9.71 17.35
CA PRO A 285 -13.07 10.05 16.47
C PRO A 285 -14.25 10.68 17.22
N GLU A 286 -14.34 10.49 18.54
CA GLU A 286 -15.34 11.12 19.40
C GLU A 286 -15.20 12.63 19.56
N ASP A 287 -14.12 13.24 19.08
CA ASP A 287 -13.95 14.70 19.04
C ASP A 287 -14.51 15.33 17.76
N LEU A 288 -14.89 14.50 16.79
CA LEU A 288 -15.27 14.96 15.47
C LEU A 288 -16.77 15.25 15.37
N VAL A 289 -17.06 16.34 14.66
CA VAL A 289 -18.38 16.63 14.12
C VAL A 289 -18.27 16.65 12.60
N ILE A 290 -19.03 15.76 11.96
CA ILE A 290 -19.07 15.61 10.51
C ILE A 290 -20.48 15.88 10.02
N GLU A 291 -20.59 16.81 9.09
CA GLU A 291 -21.84 17.25 8.49
C GLU A 291 -21.76 17.06 6.97
N LEU A 292 -22.89 16.74 6.35
CA LEU A 292 -23.03 16.62 4.90
C LEU A 292 -24.05 17.66 4.43
N GLU A 293 -23.66 18.47 3.45
CA GLU A 293 -24.51 19.46 2.79
C GLU A 293 -24.94 18.94 1.41
N ASP A 294 -26.25 18.94 1.13
CA ASP A 294 -26.82 18.54 -0.15
C ASP A 294 -26.73 19.66 -1.20
N PRO A 295 -27.07 19.38 -2.48
CA PRO A 295 -27.06 20.40 -3.54
C PRO A 295 -28.01 21.58 -3.31
N ASN A 296 -29.00 21.42 -2.44
CA ASN A 296 -29.99 22.43 -2.08
C ASN A 296 -29.52 23.31 -0.91
N GLY A 297 -28.34 23.03 -0.34
CA GLY A 297 -27.76 23.75 0.79
C GLY A 297 -28.34 23.32 2.14
N GLN A 298 -29.04 22.20 2.20
CA GLN A 298 -29.50 21.61 3.46
C GLN A 298 -28.37 20.79 4.08
N VAL A 299 -28.26 20.84 5.40
CA VAL A 299 -27.17 20.19 6.14
C VAL A 299 -27.74 19.12 7.05
N GLY A 300 -27.20 17.92 6.96
CA GLY A 300 -27.47 16.82 7.88
C GLY A 300 -26.21 16.37 8.61
N THR A 301 -26.39 15.67 9.72
CA THR A 301 -25.30 15.14 10.54
C THR A 301 -24.91 13.75 10.06
N VAL A 302 -23.62 13.52 9.87
CA VAL A 302 -23.03 12.21 9.57
C VAL A 302 -22.49 11.59 10.85
N LEU A 303 -21.63 12.31 11.58
CA LEU A 303 -21.11 11.93 12.90
C LEU A 303 -21.16 13.12 13.85
N GLN A 304 -21.43 12.87 15.13
CA GLN A 304 -21.42 13.93 16.15
C GLN A 304 -20.93 13.40 17.49
N ASN A 305 -19.65 13.68 17.79
CA ASN A 305 -19.01 13.43 19.08
C ASN A 305 -19.23 12.00 19.61
N GLN A 306 -19.00 11.02 18.74
CA GLN A 306 -19.24 9.62 19.05
C GLN A 306 -18.09 8.76 18.54
N ALA A 307 -17.86 7.63 19.20
CA ALA A 307 -16.97 6.62 18.67
C ALA A 307 -17.50 6.15 17.30
N TRP A 308 -16.58 5.95 16.37
CA TRP A 308 -16.87 5.51 15.01
C TRP A 308 -16.00 4.29 14.68
N SER A 309 -16.51 3.44 13.80
CA SER A 309 -15.77 2.33 13.22
C SER A 309 -16.03 2.33 11.72
N PRO A 310 -15.03 1.99 10.88
CA PRO A 310 -15.19 1.96 9.44
C PRO A 310 -16.41 1.15 8.99
N GLY A 311 -17.11 1.68 7.99
CA GLY A 311 -18.35 1.10 7.47
C GLY A 311 -19.35 2.17 7.01
N PRO A 312 -20.52 1.74 6.50
CA PRO A 312 -21.53 2.64 5.98
C PRO A 312 -22.14 3.51 7.07
N ILE A 313 -22.17 4.84 6.85
CA ILE A 313 -22.88 5.79 7.71
C ILE A 313 -24.08 6.34 6.95
N ILE A 314 -25.28 6.06 7.46
CA ILE A 314 -26.51 6.57 6.86
C ILE A 314 -26.64 8.05 7.22
N ALA A 315 -26.56 8.92 6.22
CA ALA A 315 -26.72 10.35 6.40
C ALA A 315 -28.18 10.76 6.17
N GLN A 316 -28.75 11.49 7.13
CA GLN A 316 -30.09 12.07 6.99
C GLN A 316 -29.93 13.55 6.63
N VAL A 317 -29.91 13.84 5.34
CA VAL A 317 -29.80 15.20 4.79
C VAL A 317 -31.03 15.47 3.94
N GLY A 318 -31.52 16.71 4.00
CA GLY A 318 -32.62 17.12 3.16
C GLY A 318 -33.99 16.65 3.66
N SER A 319 -34.98 16.81 2.80
CA SER A 319 -36.37 16.41 2.96
C SER A 319 -36.72 15.08 2.29
N GLY A 320 -35.80 14.54 1.47
CA GLY A 320 -36.01 13.36 0.62
C GLY A 320 -36.80 13.64 -0.66
N ASP A 321 -37.13 14.90 -0.93
CA ASP A 321 -37.74 15.42 -2.17
C ASP A 321 -36.84 16.48 -2.83
N ASP A 322 -35.54 16.42 -2.51
CA ASP A 322 -34.53 17.39 -2.91
C ASP A 322 -33.77 16.92 -4.15
N GLN A 323 -33.09 17.86 -4.80
CA GLN A 323 -32.33 17.59 -6.02
C GLN A 323 -31.12 16.72 -5.67
N VAL A 324 -31.07 15.50 -6.19
CA VAL A 324 -29.97 14.56 -5.90
C VAL A 324 -28.70 14.88 -6.68
N ASN A 325 -28.83 15.30 -7.94
CA ASN A 325 -27.70 15.62 -8.81
C ASN A 325 -27.19 17.04 -8.54
N GLY A 326 -25.93 17.18 -8.15
CA GLY A 326 -25.32 18.46 -7.81
C GLY A 326 -24.11 18.32 -6.89
N ARG A 327 -23.67 19.42 -6.31
CA ARG A 327 -22.52 19.41 -5.39
C ARG A 327 -22.96 18.95 -4.00
N TRP A 328 -22.32 17.89 -3.51
CA TRP A 328 -22.41 17.45 -2.12
C TRP A 328 -21.14 17.85 -1.39
N THR A 329 -21.26 18.37 -0.17
CA THR A 329 -20.09 18.88 0.58
C THR A 329 -20.01 18.27 1.97
N LEU A 330 -18.94 17.54 2.23
CA LEU A 330 -18.58 17.04 3.56
C LEU A 330 -17.85 18.14 4.33
N ARG A 331 -18.24 18.35 5.58
CA ARG A 331 -17.58 19.26 6.51
C ARG A 331 -17.12 18.48 7.72
N VAL A 332 -15.82 18.45 7.96
CA VAL A 332 -15.20 17.76 9.09
C VAL A 332 -14.64 18.80 10.05
N ARG A 333 -15.02 18.74 11.32
CA ARG A 333 -14.50 19.64 12.35
C ARG A 333 -14.05 18.82 13.55
N ASP A 334 -12.78 18.96 13.91
CA ASP A 334 -12.31 18.56 15.24
C ASP A 334 -12.71 19.62 16.27
N THR A 335 -13.40 19.19 17.32
CA THR A 335 -13.87 20.06 18.39
C THR A 335 -12.93 20.14 19.58
N VAL A 336 -11.91 19.28 19.66
CA VAL A 336 -10.98 19.19 20.79
C VAL A 336 -9.54 19.10 20.30
N SER A 337 -8.84 20.23 20.39
CA SER A 337 -7.43 20.30 19.99
C SER A 337 -6.48 19.44 20.84
N GLY A 338 -5.33 19.13 20.25
CA GLY A 338 -4.20 18.46 20.88
C GLY A 338 -3.84 17.11 20.25
N VAL A 339 -4.68 16.59 19.35
CA VAL A 339 -4.45 15.37 18.59
C VAL A 339 -5.10 15.54 17.23
N SER A 340 -4.29 15.67 16.19
CA SER A 340 -4.79 15.78 14.82
C SER A 340 -4.95 14.40 14.20
N GLY A 341 -5.87 14.30 13.26
CA GLY A 341 -5.96 13.18 12.33
C GLY A 341 -6.06 13.66 10.89
N THR A 342 -6.17 12.70 9.99
CA THR A 342 -6.06 12.89 8.54
C THR A 342 -7.29 12.34 7.85
N LEU A 343 -7.90 13.17 7.01
CA LEU A 343 -8.88 12.72 6.03
C LEU A 343 -8.14 12.31 4.75
N THR A 344 -8.10 11.01 4.48
CA THR A 344 -7.54 10.46 3.25
C THR A 344 -8.53 10.67 2.10
N GLY A 345 -9.82 10.46 2.37
CA GLY A 345 -10.89 10.60 1.40
C GLY A 345 -12.24 10.22 1.98
N TRP A 346 -13.25 10.21 1.13
CA TRP A 346 -14.59 9.74 1.47
C TRP A 346 -15.35 9.37 0.20
N SER A 347 -16.32 8.48 0.34
CA SER A 347 -17.26 8.19 -0.73
C SER A 347 -18.70 8.49 -0.30
N LEU A 348 -19.51 8.79 -1.31
CA LEU A 348 -20.92 9.07 -1.18
C LEU A 348 -21.68 8.15 -2.11
N TYR A 349 -22.32 7.14 -1.53
CA TYR A 349 -23.30 6.32 -2.20
C TYR A 349 -24.65 7.03 -2.19
N LEU A 350 -25.22 7.23 -3.37
CA LEU A 350 -26.55 7.78 -3.56
C LEU A 350 -27.39 6.79 -4.36
N LEU A 351 -28.51 6.38 -3.77
CA LEU A 351 -29.58 5.72 -4.51
C LEU A 351 -30.75 6.68 -4.66
N SER A 352 -31.22 6.83 -5.89
CA SER A 352 -32.25 7.78 -6.28
C SER A 352 -33.52 7.11 -6.81
N ARG A 353 -34.58 7.91 -6.95
CA ARG A 353 -35.79 7.52 -7.70
C ARG A 353 -36.35 8.70 -8.46
N TRP A 354 -37.28 8.40 -9.37
CA TRP A 354 -38.16 9.41 -9.93
C TRP A 354 -39.24 9.78 -8.90
N ASP A 355 -39.55 11.06 -8.79
CA ASP A 355 -40.73 11.57 -8.10
C ASP A 355 -42.03 11.24 -8.85
#